data_AF-A0A9E0TNF2-F1
#
_entry.id   AF-A0A9E0TNF2-F1
#
_cell.length_a   1.000
_cell.length_b   1.000
_cell.length_c   1.000
_cell.angle_alpha   90.00
_cell.angle_beta   90.00
_cell.angle_gamma   90.00
#
_symmetry.space_group_name_H-M   'P 1'
#
loop_
_entity.id
_entity.type
_entity.pdbx_description
1 polymer ?
#
loop_
_entity_poly.entity_id
_entity_poly.type
_entity_poly.pdbx_seq_one_letter_code
_entity_poly.pdbx_strand_id
1 'polypeptide(L)'
;MLKKYTIEYSLNFRKHHPPQRHQYFTDEAVACEDFVRELLERGMALHAIKRDGADLPAAEFDRIVKVAAGELAAGLVCRTLHIKPDEERHRFGFTA
;
A
#
# COMPACT_ATOMS: atom_id res chain seq x y z
N MET A 1 16.75 -12.55 -12.91
CA MET A 1 15.31 -12.57 -12.56
C MET A 1 14.80 -11.16 -12.80
N LEU A 2 13.81 -10.99 -13.68
CA LEU A 2 13.27 -9.66 -14.01
C LEU A 2 12.42 -9.19 -12.82
N LYS A 3 12.76 -8.00 -12.31
CA LYS A 3 12.04 -7.35 -11.23
C LYS A 3 10.62 -7.02 -11.67
N LYS A 4 9.62 -7.74 -11.16
CA LYS A 4 8.24 -7.63 -11.67
C LYS A 4 7.57 -6.34 -11.23
N TYR A 5 7.77 -5.89 -9.99
CA TYR A 5 7.20 -4.65 -9.45
C TYR A 5 8.28 -3.67 -9.02
N THR A 6 8.04 -2.38 -9.27
CA THR A 6 8.82 -1.26 -8.75
C THR A 6 7.88 -0.22 -8.15
N ILE A 7 8.09 0.15 -6.89
CA ILE A 7 7.28 1.13 -6.16
C ILE A 7 8.12 2.39 -5.95
N GLU A 8 7.67 3.51 -6.49
CA GLU A 8 8.30 4.82 -6.30
C GLU A 8 7.61 5.58 -5.17
N TYR A 9 8.38 5.99 -4.15
CA TYR A 9 7.84 6.69 -2.99
C TYR A 9 8.82 7.75 -2.46
N SER A 10 8.36 8.61 -1.57
CA SER A 10 9.22 9.54 -0.84
C SER A 10 8.80 9.71 0.62
N LEU A 11 9.78 9.93 1.49
CA LEU A 11 9.61 10.00 2.94
C LEU A 11 8.83 11.25 3.41
N ASN A 12 8.79 12.32 2.61
CA ASN A 12 8.16 13.58 2.98
C ASN A 12 7.17 14.06 1.91
N PHE A 13 6.02 14.58 2.35
CA PHE A 13 5.08 15.35 1.51
C PHE A 13 5.49 16.81 1.31
N ARG A 14 6.64 17.25 1.84
CA ARG A 14 7.00 18.68 1.88
C ARG A 14 7.36 19.23 0.50
N LYS A 15 6.65 20.29 0.10
CA LYS A 15 6.77 21.01 -1.18
C LYS A 15 8.08 21.76 -1.41
N HIS A 16 8.91 21.95 -0.38
CA HIS A 16 10.03 22.92 -0.42
C HIS A 16 11.38 22.35 -0.87
N HIS A 17 11.50 21.03 -1.02
CA HIS A 17 12.65 20.39 -1.66
C HIS A 17 12.16 19.32 -2.64
N PRO A 18 12.86 19.06 -3.75
CA PRO A 18 12.55 17.90 -4.57
C PRO A 18 12.59 16.67 -3.65
N PRO A 19 11.46 15.96 -3.47
CA PRO A 19 11.43 14.83 -2.55
C PRO A 19 12.40 13.79 -3.07
N GLN A 20 13.29 13.31 -2.19
CA GLN A 20 14.18 12.20 -2.52
C GLN A 20 13.30 11.00 -2.89
N ARG A 21 13.34 10.61 -4.16
CA ARG A 21 12.59 9.45 -4.65
C ARG A 21 13.36 8.20 -4.27
N HIS A 22 12.66 7.30 -3.59
CA HIS A 22 13.12 5.97 -3.26
C HIS A 22 12.37 4.96 -4.13
N GLN A 23 13.02 3.83 -4.35
CA GLN A 23 12.45 2.71 -5.09
C GLN A 23 12.51 1.45 -4.26
N TYR A 24 11.38 0.75 -4.17
CA TYR A 24 11.30 -0.60 -3.65
C TYR A 24 11.04 -1.56 -4.82
N PHE A 25 11.63 -2.75 -4.77
CA PHE A 25 11.54 -3.74 -5.84
C PHE A 25 11.09 -5.08 -5.27
N THR A 26 10.15 -5.73 -5.93
CA THR A 26 9.69 -7.07 -5.56
C THR A 26 9.18 -7.83 -6.77
N ASP A 27 9.24 -9.15 -6.72
CA ASP A 27 8.68 -10.04 -7.73
C ASP A 27 7.32 -10.61 -7.32
N GLU A 28 6.94 -10.39 -6.05
CA GLU A 28 5.75 -10.94 -5.43
C GLU A 28 4.65 -9.88 -5.31
N ALA A 29 3.45 -10.20 -5.80
CA ALA A 29 2.30 -9.29 -5.74
C ALA A 29 1.90 -8.97 -4.30
N VAL A 30 1.93 -9.96 -3.41
CA VAL A 30 1.59 -9.79 -1.98
C VAL A 30 2.59 -8.84 -1.31
N ALA A 31 3.88 -9.00 -1.55
CA ALA A 31 4.89 -8.09 -1.01
C ALA A 31 4.75 -6.65 -1.55
N CYS A 32 4.22 -6.48 -2.77
CA CYS A 32 3.89 -5.15 -3.29
C CYS A 32 2.74 -4.52 -2.51
N GLU A 33 1.67 -5.27 -2.24
CA GLU A 33 0.51 -4.82 -1.45
C GLU A 33 0.91 -4.51 0.01
N ASP A 34 1.68 -5.40 0.63
CA ASP A 34 2.23 -5.21 1.98
C ASP A 34 3.07 -3.93 2.08
N PHE A 35 3.95 -3.68 1.10
CA PHE A 35 4.78 -2.48 1.11
C PHE A 35 3.93 -1.20 0.94
N VAL A 36 2.92 -1.23 0.07
CA VAL A 36 1.98 -0.10 -0.05
C VAL A 36 1.24 0.13 1.27
N ARG A 37 0.83 -0.93 1.97
CA ARG A 37 0.21 -0.82 3.31
C ARG A 37 1.15 -0.13 4.30
N GLU A 38 2.43 -0.49 4.32
CA GLU A 38 3.42 0.17 5.18
C GLU A 38 3.62 1.65 4.84
N LEU A 39 3.61 2.00 3.55
CA LEU A 39 3.67 3.41 3.12
C LEU A 39 2.46 4.20 3.63
N LEU A 40 1.27 3.61 3.55
CA LEU A 40 0.03 4.22 4.06
C LEU A 40 0.09 4.39 5.59
N GLU A 41 0.49 3.35 6.31
CA GLU A 41 0.60 3.38 7.79
C GLU A 41 1.59 4.44 8.27
N ARG A 42 2.69 4.63 7.54
CA ARG A 42 3.74 5.60 7.87
C ARG A 42 3.48 7.00 7.32
N GLY A 43 2.40 7.20 6.55
CA GLY A 43 2.10 8.48 5.92
C GLY A 43 3.19 8.94 4.95
N MET A 44 3.68 8.04 4.10
CA MET A 44 4.64 8.38 3.04
C MET A 44 3.92 8.71 1.72
N ALA A 45 4.59 9.46 0.84
CA ALA A 45 4.04 9.76 -0.47
C ALA A 45 4.34 8.62 -1.45
N LEU A 46 3.29 7.98 -1.97
CA LEU A 46 3.36 7.02 -3.07
C LEU A 46 3.23 7.77 -4.41
N HIS A 47 4.19 7.59 -5.31
CA HIS A 47 4.23 8.29 -6.61
C HIS A 47 3.82 7.39 -7.78
N ALA A 48 4.30 6.15 -7.81
CA ALA A 48 3.99 5.21 -8.89
C ALA A 48 4.19 3.77 -8.44
N ILE A 49 3.43 2.86 -9.04
CA ILE A 49 3.69 1.42 -9.01
C ILE A 49 3.85 0.99 -10.46
N LYS A 50 4.99 0.40 -10.78
CA LYS A 50 5.34 -0.09 -12.11
C LYS A 50 5.37 -1.60 -12.11
N ARG A 51 4.87 -2.22 -13.17
CA ARG A 51 5.05 -3.63 -13.47
C ARG A 51 5.82 -3.82 -14.76
N ASP A 52 6.88 -4.62 -14.71
CA ASP A 52 7.77 -4.89 -15.86
C ASP A 52 8.32 -3.60 -16.50
N GLY A 53 8.57 -2.57 -15.68
CA GLY A 53 9.08 -1.27 -16.10
C GLY A 53 8.03 -0.27 -16.61
N ALA A 54 6.78 -0.68 -16.78
CA ALA A 54 5.67 0.19 -17.19
C ALA A 54 4.78 0.56 -16.00
N ASP A 55 4.22 1.78 -15.99
CA ASP A 55 3.25 2.18 -14.98
C ASP A 55 2.02 1.27 -15.02
N LEU A 56 1.50 0.90 -13.85
CA LEU A 56 0.28 0.13 -13.77
C LEU A 56 -0.91 0.92 -14.36
N PRO A 57 -1.89 0.22 -14.99
CA PRO A 57 -3.17 0.82 -15.31
C PRO A 57 -3.82 1.40 -14.05
N ALA A 58 -4.48 2.55 -14.17
CA ALA A 58 -5.10 3.25 -13.03
C ALA A 58 -6.01 2.33 -12.18
N ALA A 59 -6.83 1.50 -12.83
CA ALA A 59 -7.70 0.55 -12.14
C ALA A 59 -6.94 -0.49 -11.30
N GLU A 60 -5.74 -0.89 -11.74
CA GLU A 60 -4.91 -1.84 -11.02
C GLU A 60 -4.16 -1.17 -9.88
N PHE A 61 -3.66 0.05 -10.10
CA PHE A 61 -3.09 0.89 -9.05
C PHE A 61 -4.10 1.13 -7.92
N ASP A 62 -5.31 1.59 -8.26
CA ASP A 62 -6.37 1.86 -7.29
C ASP A 62 -6.78 0.61 -6.52
N ARG A 63 -6.77 -0.56 -7.19
CA ARG A 63 -7.05 -1.84 -6.54
C ARG A 63 -6.00 -2.16 -5.47
N ILE A 64 -4.72 -2.04 -5.78
CA ILE A 64 -3.63 -2.30 -4.81
C ILE A 64 -3.76 -1.36 -3.61
N VAL A 65 -3.95 -0.06 -3.86
CA VAL A 65 -4.12 0.92 -2.78
C VAL A 65 -5.35 0.62 -1.93
N LYS A 66 -6.47 0.22 -2.55
CA LYS A 66 -7.69 -0.14 -1.83
C LYS A 66 -7.53 -1.38 -0.96
N VAL A 67 -6.85 -2.42 -1.45
CA VAL A 67 -6.55 -3.64 -0.68
C VAL A 67 -5.68 -3.27 0.52
N ALA A 68 -4.56 -2.59 0.30
CA ALA A 68 -3.64 -2.16 1.34
C ALA A 68 -4.32 -1.27 2.40
N ALA A 69 -5.17 -0.33 1.97
CA ALA A 69 -5.94 0.53 2.88
C ALA A 69 -6.99 -0.25 3.68
N GLY A 70 -7.65 -1.22 3.05
CA GLY A 70 -8.63 -2.10 3.69
C GLY A 70 -7.99 -2.93 4.81
N GLU A 71 -6.87 -3.58 4.51
CA GLU A 71 -6.11 -4.36 5.51
C GLU A 71 -5.61 -3.50 6.66
N LEU A 72 -5.08 -2.29 6.36
CA LEU A 72 -4.61 -1.36 7.38
C LEU A 72 -5.75 -0.95 8.32
N ALA A 73 -6.92 -0.57 7.76
CA ALA A 73 -8.08 -0.17 8.54
C ALA A 73 -8.62 -1.34 9.37
N ALA A 74 -8.78 -2.53 8.78
CA ALA A 74 -9.20 -3.75 9.46
C ALA A 74 -8.28 -4.07 10.65
N GLY A 75 -6.96 -4.03 10.43
CA GLY A 75 -5.96 -4.26 11.45
C GLY A 75 -6.02 -3.24 12.60
N LEU A 76 -6.17 -1.95 12.28
CA LEU A 76 -6.30 -0.89 13.28
C LEU A 76 -7.57 -1.04 14.11
N VAL A 77 -8.70 -1.37 13.48
CA VAL A 77 -9.99 -1.58 14.17
C VAL A 77 -9.92 -2.81 15.08
N CYS A 78 -9.43 -3.94 14.58
CA CYS A 78 -9.25 -5.16 15.37
C CYS A 78 -8.39 -4.89 16.61
N ARG A 79 -7.23 -4.23 16.43
CA ARG A 79 -6.32 -3.89 17.54
C ARG A 79 -6.94 -2.94 18.55
N THR A 80 -7.64 -1.90 18.08
CA THR A 80 -8.20 -0.87 18.96
C THR A 80 -9.39 -1.39 19.77
N LEU A 81 -10.26 -2.17 19.15
CA LEU A 81 -11.48 -2.69 19.77
C LEU A 81 -11.30 -4.06 20.43
N HIS A 82 -10.12 -4.68 20.30
CA HIS A 82 -9.83 -6.03 20.79
C HIS A 82 -10.81 -7.09 20.23
N ILE A 83 -11.17 -6.96 18.94
CA ILE A 83 -12.08 -7.86 18.24
C ILE A 83 -11.33 -8.71 17.20
N LYS A 84 -11.96 -9.82 16.79
CA LYS A 84 -11.43 -10.69 15.73
C LYS A 84 -11.73 -10.13 14.34
N PRO A 85 -10.93 -10.48 13.31
CA PRO A 85 -11.17 -10.06 11.93
C PRO A 85 -12.58 -10.41 11.41
N ASP A 86 -13.13 -11.56 11.79
CA ASP A 86 -14.50 -11.96 11.38
C ASP A 86 -15.56 -10.99 11.92
N GLU A 87 -15.39 -10.52 13.16
CA GLU A 87 -16.31 -9.58 13.79
C GLU A 87 -16.14 -8.17 13.20
N GLU A 88 -14.91 -7.75 12.93
CA GLU A 88 -14.63 -6.49 12.23
C GLU A 88 -15.32 -6.47 10.86
N ARG A 89 -15.09 -7.50 10.05
CA ARG A 89 -15.70 -7.63 8.72
C ARG A 89 -17.23 -7.62 8.78
N HIS A 90 -17.82 -8.26 9.79
CA HIS A 90 -19.27 -8.25 9.98
C HIS A 90 -19.82 -6.86 10.35
N ARG A 91 -19.10 -6.10 11.19
CA ARG A 91 -19.57 -4.83 11.75
C ARG A 91 -19.25 -3.61 10.88
N PHE A 92 -18.07 -3.60 10.26
CA PHE A 92 -17.52 -2.43 9.57
C PHE A 92 -17.23 -2.69 8.10
N GLY A 93 -17.13 -3.96 7.70
CA GLY A 93 -16.98 -4.34 6.30
C GLY A 93 -15.61 -4.02 5.71
N PHE A 94 -14.56 -3.81 6.51
CA PHE A 94 -13.22 -3.80 5.97
C PHE A 94 -12.86 -5.24 5.57
N THR A 95 -12.30 -5.38 4.37
CA THR A 95 -11.84 -6.68 3.85
C THR A 95 -10.52 -7.05 4.51
N ALA A 96 -10.48 -8.25 5.10
CA ALA A 96 -9.28 -9.04 5.31
C ALA A 96 -8.98 -9.89 4.07
#